data_AF-R7FJV8-F1
#
_entry.id   AF-R7FJV8-F1
#
_cell.length_a   1.000
_cell.length_b   1.000
_cell.length_c   1.000
_cell.angle_alpha   90.00
_cell.angle_beta   90.00
_cell.angle_gamma   90.00
#
_symmetry.space_group_name_H-M   'P 1'
#
loop_
_entity.id
_entity.type
_entity.pdbx_description
1 polymer ?
#
loop_
_entity_poly.entity_id
_entity_poly.type
_entity_poly.pdbx_seq_one_letter_code
_entity_poly.pdbx_strand_id
1 'polypeptide(L)' 'MDLQRVHSILNNKEKSDVFYDERPVWIQGVDEKRDIAKVGFVDNFEEKDVYIEDLYEKNLFN' A
#
# COMPACT_ATOMS: atom_id res chain seq x y z
N MET A 1 -6.86 3.98 -1.46
CA MET A 1 -6.68 3.33 -2.79
C MET A 1 -7.86 2.38 -2.99
N ASP A 2 -7.96 1.64 -4.10
CA ASP A 2 -8.96 0.57 -4.25
C ASP A 2 -8.30 -0.81 -4.47
N LEU A 3 -9.07 -1.87 -4.24
CA LEU A 3 -8.60 -3.25 -4.25
C LEU A 3 -8.14 -3.70 -5.65
N GLN A 4 -8.79 -3.21 -6.71
CA GLN A 4 -8.36 -3.49 -8.09
C GLN A 4 -6.99 -2.88 -8.39
N ARG A 5 -6.73 -1.67 -7.87
CA ARG A 5 -5.45 -0.98 -8.01
C ARG A 5 -4.33 -1.71 -7.27
N VAL A 6 -4.59 -2.22 -6.06
CA VAL A 6 -3.59 -3.03 -5.31
C VAL A 6 -3.18 -4.25 -6.10
N HIS A 7 -4.14 -4.99 -6.67
CA HIS A 7 -3.83 -6.14 -7.52
C HIS A 7 -3.05 -5.79 -8.77
N SER A 8 -3.33 -4.63 -9.37
CA SER A 8 -2.56 -4.16 -10.53
C SER A 8 -1.10 -3.93 -10.16
N ILE A 9 -0.82 -3.24 -9.04
CA ILE A 9 0.55 -2.99 -8.56
C ILE A 9 1.28 -4.32 -8.27
N LEU A 10 0.62 -5.25 -7.58
CA LEU A 10 1.21 -6.55 -7.25
C LEU A 10 1.47 -7.42 -8.50
N ASN A 11 0.63 -7.34 -9.53
CA ASN A 11 0.75 -8.17 -10.74
C ASN A 11 1.67 -7.57 -11.83
N ASN A 12 1.77 -6.25 -11.97
CA ASN A 12 2.44 -5.63 -13.12
C ASN A 12 3.95 -5.37 -12.95
N LYS A 13 4.57 -5.68 -11.81
CA LYS A 13 5.95 -5.26 -11.48
C LYS A 13 6.18 -3.74 -11.64
N GLU A 14 5.12 -2.93 -11.66
CA GLU A 14 5.26 -1.48 -11.55
C GLU A 14 5.65 -1.14 -10.12
N LYS A 15 6.76 -0.41 -9.97
CA LYS A 15 7.12 0.19 -8.68
C LYS A 15 6.21 1.38 -8.49
N SER A 16 5.29 1.27 -7.55
CA SER A 16 4.45 2.39 -7.12
C SER A 16 4.82 2.79 -5.71
N ASP A 17 4.96 4.10 -5.48
CA ASP A 17 5.25 4.65 -4.16
C ASP A 17 3.94 4.73 -3.36
N VAL A 18 3.77 3.81 -2.42
CA VAL A 18 2.60 3.72 -1.54
C VAL A 18 2.90 4.40 -0.20
N PHE A 19 1.92 5.15 0.30
CA PHE A 19 2.03 5.88 1.55
C PHE A 19 0.86 5.54 2.48
N TYR A 20 1.14 5.57 3.77
CA TYR A 20 0.18 5.52 4.86
C TYR A 20 0.55 6.61 5.86
N ASP A 21 -0.39 7.51 6.16
CA ASP A 21 -0.16 8.61 7.12
C ASP A 21 1.09 9.45 6.79
N GLU A 22 1.23 9.86 5.52
CA GLU A 22 2.40 10.58 4.96
C GLU A 22 3.73 9.83 4.99
N ARG A 23 3.75 8.59 5.48
CA ARG A 23 4.96 7.76 5.56
C ARG A 23 5.00 6.75 4.41
N PRO A 24 6.16 6.57 3.76
CA PRO A 24 6.32 5.56 2.71
C PRO A 24 6.25 4.16 3.32
N VAL A 25 5.44 3.30 2.70
CA VAL A 25 5.23 1.93 3.12
C VAL A 25 5.31 0.97 1.93
N TRP A 26 5.75 -0.26 2.16
CA TRP A 26 5.55 -1.36 1.22
C TRP A 26 4.36 -2.22 1.66
N ILE A 27 3.65 -2.81 0.70
CA ILE A 27 2.58 -3.78 0.99
C ILE A 27 3.19 -5.17 1.02
N GLN A 28 3.13 -5.84 2.17
CA GLN A 28 3.66 -7.20 2.34
C GLN A 28 2.61 -8.28 2.00
N GLY A 29 1.34 -7.97 2.25
CA GLY A 29 0.23 -8.88 2.03
C GLY A 29 -1.10 -8.15 2.10
N VAL A 30 -2.13 -8.75 1.53
CA VAL A 30 -3.48 -8.17 1.45
C VAL A 30 -4.48 -9.23 1.86
N ASP A 31 -5.37 -8.90 2.81
CA ASP A 31 -6.55 -9.68 3.17
C ASP A 31 -7.77 -9.08 2.46
N GLU A 32 -8.07 -9.63 1.29
CA GLU A 32 -9.19 -9.21 0.43
C GLU A 32 -10.55 -9.39 1.10
N LYS A 33 -10.69 -10.27 2.11
CA LYS A 33 -11.98 -10.49 2.78
C LYS A 33 -12.31 -9.40 3.78
N ARG A 34 -11.29 -8.65 4.22
CA ARG A 34 -11.39 -7.63 5.27
C ARG A 34 -11.02 -6.24 4.76
N ASP A 35 -10.63 -6.10 3.50
CA ASP A 35 -10.10 -4.86 2.91
C ASP A 35 -8.91 -4.29 3.69
N ILE A 36 -8.10 -5.18 4.28
CA ILE A 36 -6.92 -4.83 5.08
C ILE A 36 -5.66 -5.21 4.33
N ALA A 37 -4.69 -4.31 4.28
CA ALA A 37 -3.34 -4.58 3.82
C ALA A 37 -2.37 -4.59 5.00
N LYS A 38 -1.50 -5.60 5.02
CA LYS A 38 -0.34 -5.61 5.90
C LYS A 38 0.76 -4.80 5.23
N VAL A 39 1.13 -3.68 5.85
CA VAL A 39 2.18 -2.80 5.37
C VAL A 39 3.40 -2.84 6.27
N GLY A 40 4.58 -2.69 5.67
CA GLY A 40 5.81 -2.42 6.40
C GLY A 40 6.29 -1.02 6.07
N PHE A 41 6.70 -0.30 7.10
CA PHE A 41 7.22 1.05 6.93
C PHE A 41 8.64 1.00 6.38
N VAL A 42 8.99 1.96 5.52
CA VAL A 42 10.32 2.01 4.89
C VAL A 42 11.35 2.68 5.82
N ASP A 43 10.89 3.57 6.70
CA ASP A 43 11.73 4.34 7.62
C ASP A 43 12.10 3.55 8.90
N ASN A 44 11.24 2.64 9.34
CA ASN A 44 11.48 1.76 10.48
C ASN A 44 11.03 0.32 10.16
N PHE A 45 11.63 -0.69 10.80
CA PHE A 45 11.23 -2.10 10.65
C PHE A 45 9.87 -2.41 11.32
N GLU A 46 8.95 -1.45 11.32
CA GLU A 46 7.60 -1.58 11.87
C GLU A 46 6.66 -2.15 10.80
N GLU A 47 5.71 -2.97 11.24
CA GLU A 47 4.67 -3.53 10.40
C GLU A 47 3.31 -3.24 11.02
N LYS A 48 2.33 -2.91 10.18
CA LYS A 48 0.98 -2.59 10.64
C LYS A 48 -0.05 -3.08 9.64
N ASP A 49 -1.16 -3.56 10.18
CA ASP A 49 -2.36 -3.86 9.40
C ASP A 49 -3.19 -2.58 9.29
N VAL A 50 -3.43 -2.15 8.06
CA VAL A 50 -4.12 -0.89 7.73
C VAL A 50 -5.19 -1.14 6.68
N TYR A 51 -6.22 -0.32 6.63
CA TYR A 51 -7.23 -0.45 5.58
C TYR A 51 -6.66 -0.01 4.23
N ILE A 52 -7.04 -0.71 3.17
CA ILE A 52 -6.58 -0.39 1.80
C ILE A 52 -7.04 1.01 1.36
N GLU A 53 -8.19 1.47 1.88
CA GLU A 53 -8.70 2.81 1.63
C GLU A 53 -7.77 3.91 2.17
N ASP A 54 -7.12 3.66 3.31
CA ASP A 54 -6.17 4.60 3.96
C ASP A 54 -4.84 4.69 3.23
N LEU A 55 -4.52 3.70 2.38
CA LEU A 55 -3.33 3.72 1.55
C LEU A 55 -3.54 4.64 0.35
N TYR A 56 -2.50 5.35 -0.06
CA TYR A 56 -2.56 6.15 -1.27
C TYR A 56 -1.22 6.13 -1.99
N GLU A 57 -1.30 6.13 -3.32
CA GLU A 57 -0.11 6.32 -4.16
C GLU A 57 0.18 7.81 -4.21
N LYS A 58 1.41 8.21 -3.91
CA LYS A 58 1.83 9.58 -4.20
C LYS A 58 2.19 9.63 -5.69
N ASN A 59 1.16 9.60 -6.52
CA ASN A 59 1.26 10.05 -7.89
C ASN A 59 1.55 11.56 -7.83
N LEU A 60 2.84 11.89 -7.69
CA LEU A 60 3.43 13.19 -7.99
C LEU A 60 3.27 13.45 -9.49
N PHE A 61 2.06 13.68 -9.95
CA PHE A 61 1.84 14.28 -11.27
C PHE A 61 1.47 15.74 -11.05
N ASN A 62 2.45 16.59 -11.27
CA ASN A 62 2.36 17.47 -12.44
C ASN A 62 3.69 17.46 -13.19
#